data_AF-A0A0Q0XGA3-F1
#
_entry.id   AF-A0A0Q0XGA3-F1
#
_cell.length_a   1.000
_cell.length_b   1.000
_cell.length_c   1.000
_cell.angle_alpha   90.00
_cell.angle_beta   90.00
_cell.angle_gamma   90.00
#
_symmetry.space_group_name_H-M   'P 1'
#
loop_
_entity.id
_entity.type
_entity.pdbx_description
1 polymer ?
#
loop_
_entity_poly.entity_id
_entity_poly.type
_entity_poly.pdbx_seq_one_letter_code
_entity_poly.pdbx_strand_id
1 'polypeptide(L)'
;MKYKKSQIGWVVLLIFALIIILPYLVYANQWGNNPLPSTPFLVLVSIFVVICFMFYKLTVELSSSTLKLTYGIGLIRIKLKIDELEQAEIIKIPWYYGLGIRLTPKGMLYNVQGAKAVSIEYTSNGKRKSVMVGSPEPERLKKALEENWIKQH
;
A
#
# COMPACT_ATOMS: atom_id res chain seq x y z
N MET A 1 -10.65 14.16 15.03
CA MET A 1 -10.64 12.76 15.51
C MET A 1 -9.42 12.05 14.94
N LYS A 2 -8.74 11.19 15.70
CA LYS A 2 -7.60 10.42 15.18
C LYS A 2 -8.12 9.17 14.48
N TYR A 3 -8.11 9.14 13.14
CA TYR A 3 -8.45 7.93 12.38
C TYR A 3 -7.20 7.06 12.27
N LYS A 4 -7.31 5.78 12.58
CA LYS A 4 -6.23 4.80 12.40
C LYS A 4 -6.82 3.47 11.95
N LYS A 5 -6.41 3.01 10.77
CA LYS A 5 -6.80 1.72 10.23
C LYS A 5 -5.62 0.99 9.64
N SER A 6 -5.48 -0.29 9.99
CA SER A 6 -4.52 -1.19 9.35
C SER A 6 -5.25 -2.18 8.45
N GLN A 7 -4.66 -2.46 7.29
CA GLN A 7 -5.10 -3.49 6.36
C GLN A 7 -3.91 -4.40 6.02
N ILE A 8 -4.17 -5.70 5.98
CA ILE A 8 -3.20 -6.71 5.59
C ILE A 8 -3.37 -6.94 4.09
N GLY A 9 -2.30 -6.92 3.31
CA GLY A 9 -2.33 -7.21 1.87
C GLY A 9 -2.35 -8.71 1.61
N TRP A 10 -3.52 -9.35 1.70
CA TRP A 10 -3.64 -10.79 1.50
C TRP A 10 -3.18 -11.24 0.10
N VAL A 11 -3.47 -10.43 -0.92
CA VAL A 11 -3.02 -10.70 -2.30
C VAL A 11 -1.50 -10.66 -2.40
N VAL A 12 -0.85 -9.70 -1.73
CA VAL A 12 0.62 -9.64 -1.66
C VAL A 12 1.14 -10.91 -0.98
N LEU A 13 0.61 -11.27 0.19
CA LEU A 13 1.02 -12.49 0.90
C LEU A 13 0.87 -13.75 0.02
N LEU A 14 -0.22 -13.87 -0.73
CA LEU A 14 -0.46 -14.99 -1.64
C LEU A 14 0.56 -15.04 -2.78
N ILE A 15 0.84 -13.91 -3.44
CA ILE A 15 1.84 -13.83 -4.51
C ILE A 15 3.23 -14.23 -3.98
N PHE A 16 3.63 -13.70 -2.83
CA PHE A 16 4.91 -14.05 -2.21
C PHE A 16 4.97 -15.51 -1.77
N ALA A 17 3.87 -16.07 -1.26
CA ALA A 17 3.80 -17.50 -0.94
C ALA A 17 4.01 -18.36 -2.20
N LEU A 18 3.39 -18.02 -3.33
CA LEU A 18 3.59 -18.73 -4.60
C LEU A 18 5.03 -18.64 -5.12
N ILE A 19 5.66 -17.46 -5.02
CA ILE A 19 7.06 -17.25 -5.42
C ILE A 19 8.04 -18.09 -4.59
N ILE A 20 7.70 -18.41 -3.35
CA ILE A 20 8.54 -19.24 -2.47
C ILE A 20 8.22 -20.72 -2.63
N ILE A 21 6.94 -21.08 -2.64
CA ILE A 21 6.47 -22.48 -2.65
C ILE A 21 6.75 -23.13 -4.01
N LEU A 22 6.48 -22.45 -5.14
CA LEU A 22 6.62 -23.08 -6.46
C LEU A 22 8.07 -23.50 -6.75
N PRO A 23 9.10 -22.65 -6.57
CA PRO A 23 10.47 -23.09 -6.79
C PRO A 23 10.93 -24.12 -5.75
N TYR A 24 10.43 -24.05 -4.51
CA TYR A 24 10.71 -25.08 -3.51
C TYR A 24 10.17 -26.45 -3.96
N LEU A 25 8.95 -26.52 -4.49
CA LEU A 25 8.37 -27.75 -5.02
C LEU A 25 9.15 -28.28 -6.23
N VAL A 26 9.59 -27.39 -7.13
CA VAL A 26 10.46 -27.74 -8.27
C VAL A 26 11.75 -28.36 -7.77
N TYR A 27 12.38 -27.75 -6.76
CA TYR A 27 13.62 -28.25 -6.14
C TYR A 27 13.41 -29.61 -5.45
N ALA A 28 12.36 -29.73 -4.63
CA ALA A 28 12.08 -30.94 -3.85
C ALA A 28 11.69 -32.15 -4.71
N ASN A 29 10.96 -31.92 -5.81
CA ASN A 29 10.55 -32.98 -6.74
C ASN A 29 11.54 -33.20 -7.89
N GLN A 30 12.69 -32.50 -7.87
CA GLN A 30 13.72 -32.55 -8.92
C GLN A 30 13.14 -32.36 -10.33
N TRP A 31 12.21 -31.43 -10.47
CA TRP A 31 11.61 -31.14 -11.76
C TRP A 31 12.62 -30.46 -12.68
N GLY A 32 12.90 -31.09 -13.82
CA GLY A 32 13.81 -30.59 -14.86
C GLY A 32 15.20 -31.24 -14.82
N ASN A 33 15.97 -31.01 -15.89
CA ASN A 33 17.29 -31.66 -16.07
C ASN A 33 18.45 -30.86 -15.45
N ASN A 34 18.20 -29.63 -14.99
CA ASN A 34 19.21 -28.72 -14.41
C ASN A 34 18.66 -28.13 -13.10
N PRO A 35 18.92 -28.75 -11.94
CA PRO A 35 18.44 -28.22 -10.67
C PRO A 35 19.10 -26.87 -10.39
N LEU A 36 18.30 -25.90 -9.93
CA LEU A 36 18.82 -24.62 -9.43
C LEU A 36 19.80 -24.88 -8.27
N PRO A 37 21.01 -24.30 -8.29
CA PRO A 37 21.92 -24.40 -7.16
C PRO A 37 21.27 -23.82 -5.89
N SER A 38 21.48 -24.48 -4.75
CA SER A 38 20.80 -24.15 -3.48
C SER A 38 21.13 -22.74 -2.98
N THR A 39 22.37 -22.27 -3.16
CA THR A 39 22.82 -20.95 -2.70
C THR A 39 22.06 -19.78 -3.36
N PRO A 40 22.07 -19.61 -4.70
CA PRO A 40 21.31 -18.52 -5.33
C PRO A 40 19.81 -18.62 -5.08
N PHE A 41 19.26 -19.83 -4.94
CA PHE A 41 17.86 -20.01 -4.56
C PHE A 41 17.56 -19.44 -3.16
N LEU A 42 18.36 -19.80 -2.15
CA LEU A 42 18.19 -19.30 -0.78
C LEU A 42 18.36 -17.78 -0.71
N VAL A 43 19.34 -17.22 -1.43
CA VAL A 43 19.53 -15.77 -1.52
C VAL A 43 18.29 -15.11 -2.11
N LEU A 44 17.77 -15.62 -3.23
CA LEU A 44 16.57 -15.08 -3.87
C LEU A 44 15.34 -15.12 -2.93
N VAL A 45 15.09 -16.27 -2.28
CA VAL A 45 13.99 -16.43 -1.32
C VAL A 45 14.13 -15.46 -0.16
N SER A 46 15.33 -15.33 0.41
CA SER A 46 15.57 -14.41 1.53
C SER A 46 15.26 -12.96 1.16
N ILE A 47 15.63 -12.52 -0.04
CA ILE A 47 15.30 -11.19 -0.57
C ILE A 47 13.78 -11.01 -0.66
N PHE A 48 13.05 -11.97 -1.24
CA PHE A 48 11.60 -11.88 -1.34
C PHE A 48 10.90 -11.88 0.02
N VAL A 49 11.38 -12.66 0.99
CA VAL A 49 10.85 -12.65 2.36
C VAL A 49 11.01 -11.27 2.98
N VAL A 50 12.18 -10.65 2.85
CA VAL A 50 12.42 -9.28 3.35
C VAL A 50 11.46 -8.28 2.69
N ILE A 51 11.31 -8.33 1.36
CA ILE A 51 10.36 -7.46 0.64
C ILE A 51 8.92 -7.70 1.11
N CYS A 52 8.52 -8.95 1.34
CA CYS A 52 7.20 -9.28 1.88
C CYS A 52 6.96 -8.59 3.24
N PHE A 53 7.91 -8.69 4.17
CA PHE A 53 7.83 -8.01 5.47
C PHE A 53 7.73 -6.47 5.37
N MET A 54 8.26 -5.89 4.28
CA MET A 54 8.14 -4.46 4.03
C MET A 54 6.75 -4.05 3.52
N PHE A 55 6.02 -4.92 2.82
CA PHE A 55 4.76 -4.55 2.13
C PHE A 55 3.50 -5.34 2.55
N TYR A 56 3.59 -6.33 3.46
CA TYR A 56 2.44 -7.18 3.83
C TYR A 56 1.27 -6.42 4.49
N LYS A 57 1.48 -5.19 4.96
CA LYS A 57 0.49 -4.40 5.70
C LYS A 57 0.58 -2.94 5.29
N LEU A 58 -0.53 -2.24 5.34
CA LEU A 58 -0.60 -0.78 5.23
C LEU A 58 -1.43 -0.24 6.39
N THR A 59 -0.83 0.62 7.19
CA THR A 59 -1.49 1.36 8.25
C THR A 59 -1.66 2.81 7.83
N VAL A 60 -2.91 3.26 7.78
CA VAL A 60 -3.33 4.62 7.47
C VAL A 60 -3.70 5.31 8.77
N GLU A 61 -2.99 6.38 9.10
CA GLU A 61 -3.21 7.21 10.28
C GLU A 61 -3.48 8.64 9.83
N LEU A 62 -4.56 9.25 10.30
CA LEU A 62 -4.86 10.67 10.07
C LEU A 62 -4.78 11.40 11.41
N SER A 63 -3.88 12.38 11.50
CA SER A 63 -3.63 13.18 12.69
C SER A 63 -3.69 14.67 12.36
N SER A 64 -4.74 15.35 12.80
CA SER A 64 -5.00 16.77 12.56
C SER A 64 -4.91 17.14 11.06
N SER A 65 -3.73 17.54 10.60
CA SER A 65 -3.43 17.94 9.22
C SER A 65 -2.48 16.98 8.48
N THR A 66 -2.07 15.87 9.10
CA THR A 66 -1.09 14.94 8.52
C THR A 66 -1.69 13.57 8.30
N LEU A 67 -1.63 13.10 7.05
CA LEU A 67 -1.93 11.74 6.66
C LEU A 67 -0.63 10.93 6.64
N LYS A 68 -0.55 9.90 7.47
CA LYS A 68 0.62 9.04 7.62
C LYS A 68 0.28 7.63 7.15
N LEU A 69 1.12 7.11 6.28
CA LEU A 69 1.03 5.78 5.71
C LEU A 69 2.26 4.99 6.16
N THR A 70 2.05 3.84 6.78
CA THR A 70 3.13 2.99 7.29
C THR A 70 2.97 1.60 6.69
N TYR A 71 3.98 1.14 5.95
CA TYR A 71 3.96 -0.20 5.35
C TYR A 71 4.68 -1.24 6.20
N GLY A 72 4.16 -2.47 6.19
CA GLY A 72 4.78 -3.67 6.75
C GLY A 72 5.14 -3.55 8.23
N ILE A 73 6.40 -3.86 8.54
CA ILE A 73 7.01 -3.68 9.88
C ILE A 73 7.30 -2.21 10.24
N GLY A 74 7.04 -1.28 9.32
CA GLY A 74 7.15 0.16 9.56
C GLY A 74 8.49 0.78 9.18
N LEU A 75 9.25 0.14 8.29
CA LEU A 75 10.45 0.75 7.67
C LEU A 75 10.06 1.83 6.66
N ILE A 76 9.05 1.59 5.83
CA ILE A 76 8.55 2.58 4.88
C ILE A 76 7.44 3.38 5.58
N ARG A 77 7.73 4.65 5.82
CA ARG A 77 6.81 5.63 6.44
C ARG A 77 6.69 6.84 5.54
N ILE A 78 5.48 7.11 5.08
CA ILE A 78 5.17 8.24 4.21
C ILE A 78 4.30 9.18 5.00
N LYS A 79 4.70 10.45 5.06
CA LYS A 79 3.96 11.51 5.75
C LYS A 79 3.55 12.54 4.70
N LEU A 80 2.26 12.79 4.61
CA LEU A 80 1.65 13.75 3.69
C LEU A 80 1.02 14.84 4.55
N LYS A 81 1.57 16.05 4.46
CA LYS A 81 0.99 17.22 5.12
C LYS A 81 -0.07 17.80 4.19
N ILE A 82 -1.32 17.72 4.63
CA ILE A 82 -2.48 18.31 4.00
C ILE A 82 -2.65 19.64 4.72
N ASP A 83 -2.41 20.77 4.05
CA ASP A 83 -2.68 22.08 4.64
C ASP A 83 -4.15 22.42 4.43
N GLU A 84 -4.60 22.29 3.18
CA GLU A 84 -5.99 22.48 2.77
C GLU A 84 -6.46 21.25 2.00
N LEU A 85 -7.61 20.71 2.40
CA LEU A 85 -8.30 19.65 1.68
C LEU A 85 -9.16 20.29 0.59
N GLU A 86 -8.86 20.00 -0.68
CA GLU A 86 -9.62 20.53 -1.82
C GLU A 86 -10.77 19.58 -2.19
N GLN A 87 -10.48 18.28 -2.29
CA GLN A 87 -11.48 17.27 -2.65
C GLN A 87 -11.13 15.89 -2.09
N ALA A 88 -12.15 15.14 -1.66
CA ALA A 88 -12.04 13.74 -1.29
C ALA A 88 -13.12 12.89 -2.00
N GLU A 89 -12.70 11.96 -2.86
CA GLU A 89 -13.61 11.14 -3.66
C GLU A 89 -13.27 9.64 -3.55
N ILE A 90 -14.30 8.79 -3.49
CA ILE A 90 -14.11 7.34 -3.55
C ILE A 90 -14.03 6.94 -5.01
N ILE A 91 -12.86 6.42 -5.41
CA ILE A 91 -12.59 5.97 -6.77
C ILE A 91 -12.42 4.45 -6.82
N LYS A 92 -12.66 3.86 -7.99
CA LYS A 92 -12.27 2.49 -8.30
C LYS A 92 -10.85 2.46 -8.85
N ILE A 93 -10.04 1.54 -8.35
CA ILE A 93 -8.67 1.33 -8.81
C ILE A 93 -8.73 0.35 -10.00
N PRO A 94 -8.25 0.73 -11.19
CA PRO A 94 -8.08 -0.22 -12.28
C PRO A 94 -7.14 -1.35 -11.86
N TRP A 95 -7.48 -2.60 -12.18
CA TRP A 95 -6.72 -3.78 -11.75
C TRP A 95 -5.23 -3.73 -12.17
N TYR A 96 -4.94 -3.08 -13.30
CA TYR A 96 -3.59 -2.94 -13.85
C TYR A 96 -2.75 -1.84 -13.18
N TYR A 97 -3.32 -1.00 -12.31
CA TYR A 97 -2.52 -0.08 -11.48
C TYR A 97 -1.71 -0.82 -10.42
N GLY A 98 -2.09 -2.07 -10.11
CA GLY A 98 -1.33 -2.97 -9.27
C GLY A 98 -1.40 -2.64 -7.78
N LEU A 99 -0.38 -3.13 -7.05
CA LEU A 99 -0.27 -3.05 -5.60
C LEU A 99 1.02 -2.31 -5.21
N GLY A 100 1.05 -1.77 -4.00
CA GLY A 100 2.20 -1.08 -3.41
C GLY A 100 2.13 0.45 -3.55
N ILE A 101 3.30 1.04 -3.81
CA ILE A 101 3.49 2.48 -4.05
C ILE A 101 3.65 2.67 -5.54
N ARG A 102 2.71 3.37 -6.19
CA ARG A 102 2.66 3.48 -7.65
C ARG A 102 2.41 4.92 -8.09
N LEU A 103 3.19 5.38 -9.06
CA LEU A 103 2.87 6.62 -9.77
C LEU A 103 1.82 6.32 -10.83
N THR A 104 0.74 7.10 -10.83
CA THR A 104 -0.32 7.00 -11.83
C THR A 104 -0.55 8.37 -12.48
N PRO A 105 -1.26 8.45 -13.61
CA PRO A 105 -1.64 9.74 -14.21
C PRO A 105 -2.46 10.63 -13.28
N LYS A 106 -3.15 10.05 -12.29
CA LYS A 106 -3.98 10.76 -11.30
C LYS A 106 -3.24 11.09 -10.00
N GLY A 107 -1.93 10.81 -9.92
CA GLY A 107 -1.12 11.01 -8.72
C GLY A 107 -0.61 9.71 -8.12
N MET A 108 -0.09 9.79 -6.88
CA MET A 108 0.50 8.63 -6.20
C MET A 108 -0.58 7.73 -5.62
N LEU A 109 -0.56 6.44 -5.96
CA LEU A 109 -1.39 5.41 -5.37
C LEU A 109 -0.63 4.66 -4.27
N TYR A 110 -1.22 4.62 -3.08
CA TYR A 110 -0.76 3.82 -1.94
C TYR A 110 -1.78 2.73 -1.65
N ASN A 111 -1.45 1.49 -2.02
CA ASN A 111 -2.35 0.37 -1.84
C ASN A 111 -1.59 -0.90 -1.42
N VAL A 112 -2.27 -1.82 -0.75
CA VAL A 112 -1.79 -3.21 -0.53
C VAL A 112 -2.83 -4.26 -0.93
N GLN A 113 -4.10 -3.88 -1.09
CA GLN A 113 -5.16 -4.75 -1.61
C GLN A 113 -6.46 -3.98 -1.91
N GLY A 114 -7.36 -4.61 -2.66
CA GLY A 114 -8.71 -4.09 -2.91
C GLY A 114 -8.78 -3.19 -4.13
N ALA A 115 -10.02 -2.97 -4.59
CA ALA A 115 -10.34 -2.28 -5.84
C ALA A 115 -10.90 -0.85 -5.65
N LYS A 116 -10.91 -0.34 -4.41
CA LYS A 116 -11.38 1.01 -4.08
C LYS A 116 -10.30 1.79 -3.35
N ALA A 117 -10.19 3.07 -3.66
CA ALA A 117 -9.33 4.03 -2.96
C ALA A 117 -10.10 5.31 -2.69
N VAL A 118 -9.59 6.11 -1.76
CA VAL A 118 -9.97 7.52 -1.62
C VAL A 118 -8.94 8.36 -2.35
N SER A 119 -9.36 9.06 -3.41
CA SER A 119 -8.60 10.13 -4.05
C SER A 119 -8.70 11.37 -3.18
N ILE A 120 -7.55 11.99 -2.91
CA ILE A 120 -7.40 13.13 -2.02
C ILE A 120 -6.62 14.18 -2.80
N GLU A 121 -7.30 15.26 -3.15
CA GLU A 121 -6.71 16.45 -3.72
C GLU A 121 -6.51 17.47 -2.59
N TYR A 122 -5.29 17.98 -2.47
CA TYR A 122 -4.92 18.82 -1.36
C TYR A 122 -3.81 19.80 -1.72
N THR A 123 -3.78 20.93 -1.02
CA THR A 123 -2.67 21.86 -1.07
C THR A 123 -1.70 21.58 0.07
N SER A 124 -0.42 21.60 -0.26
CA SER A 124 0.69 21.29 0.64
C SER A 124 1.87 22.20 0.32
N ASN A 125 2.24 23.07 1.26
CA ASN A 125 3.21 24.15 1.06
C ASN A 125 2.90 25.00 -0.18
N GLY A 126 1.62 25.38 -0.36
CA GLY A 126 1.16 26.22 -1.47
C GLY A 126 1.10 25.54 -2.84
N LYS A 127 1.33 24.22 -2.92
CA LYS A 127 1.24 23.45 -4.17
C LYS A 127 0.12 22.41 -4.09
N ARG A 128 -0.70 22.35 -5.14
CA ARG A 128 -1.71 21.30 -5.33
C ARG A 128 -1.03 19.95 -5.57
N LYS A 129 -1.53 18.93 -4.90
CA LYS A 129 -1.08 17.54 -4.98
C LYS A 129 -2.28 16.62 -4.98
N SER A 130 -2.11 15.46 -5.60
CA SER A 130 -3.12 14.40 -5.59
C SER A 130 -2.51 13.08 -5.14
N VAL A 131 -3.22 12.38 -4.27
CA VAL A 131 -2.87 11.07 -3.73
C VAL A 131 -4.10 10.20 -3.66
N MET A 132 -3.94 8.91 -3.97
CA MET A 132 -4.96 7.90 -3.79
C MET A 132 -4.52 6.92 -2.70
N VAL A 133 -5.39 6.68 -1.73
CA VAL A 133 -5.14 5.72 -0.65
C VAL A 133 -6.15 4.59 -0.72
N GLY A 134 -5.66 3.39 -1.02
CA GLY A 134 -6.45 2.18 -0.97
C GLY A 134 -6.97 1.94 0.45
N SER A 135 -8.25 1.61 0.60
CA SER A 135 -8.86 1.34 1.90
C SER A 135 -9.94 0.28 1.75
N PRO A 136 -10.05 -0.70 2.67
CA PRO A 136 -11.19 -1.61 2.71
C PRO A 136 -12.48 -0.90 3.15
N GLU A 137 -12.35 0.25 3.81
CA GLU A 137 -13.45 1.08 4.30
C GLU A 137 -13.29 2.51 3.74
N PRO A 138 -13.43 2.72 2.42
CA PRO A 138 -13.18 4.01 1.78
C PRO A 138 -14.15 5.10 2.27
N GLU A 139 -15.39 4.74 2.60
CA GLU A 139 -16.40 5.65 3.13
C GLU A 139 -15.99 6.21 4.51
N ARG A 140 -15.44 5.36 5.39
CA ARG A 140 -14.95 5.79 6.72
C ARG A 140 -13.73 6.70 6.60
N LEU A 141 -12.81 6.40 5.68
CA LEU A 141 -11.63 7.24 5.44
C LEU A 141 -12.02 8.60 4.87
N LYS A 142 -12.91 8.63 3.86
CA LYS A 142 -13.44 9.87 3.29
C LYS A 142 -14.09 10.74 4.37
N LYS A 143 -15.01 10.16 5.15
CA LYS A 143 -15.70 10.88 6.24
C LYS A 143 -14.71 11.44 7.26
N ALA A 144 -13.69 10.67 7.65
CA ALA A 144 -12.66 11.13 8.58
C ALA A 144 -11.80 12.29 8.03
N LEU A 145 -11.58 12.35 6.72
CA LEU A 145 -10.90 13.46 6.06
C LEU A 145 -11.77 14.72 6.08
N GLU A 146 -13.03 14.61 5.66
CA GLU A 146 -13.98 15.72 5.62
C GLU A 146 -14.23 16.30 7.01
N GLU A 147 -14.52 15.45 8.02
CA GLU A 147 -14.78 15.90 9.39
C GLU A 147 -13.57 16.58 10.06
N ASN A 148 -12.35 16.19 9.72
CA ASN A 148 -11.15 16.83 10.28
C ASN A 148 -10.91 18.24 9.72
N TRP A 149 -11.42 18.55 8.53
CA TRP A 149 -11.29 19.88 7.92
C TRP A 149 -12.50 20.78 8.14
N ILE A 150 -13.70 20.21 8.25
CA ILE A 150 -14.91 20.95 8.69
C ILE A 150 -14.73 21.49 10.12
N LYS A 151 -13.96 20.82 10.98
CA LYS A 151 -13.71 21.26 12.37
C LYS A 151 -12.59 22.29 12.53
N GLN A 152 -11.86 22.63 11.46
CA GLN A 152 -10.78 23.62 11.50
C GLN A 152 -11.22 25.00 10.98
N HIS A 153 -12.38 25.08 10.35
CA HIS A 153 -13.08 26.32 9.98
C HIS A 153 -14.30 26.50 10.87
#